data_AF-A0A4P9X8C4-F1
#
_entry.id   AF-A0A4P9X8C4-F1
#
_cell.length_a   1.000
_cell.length_b   1.000
_cell.length_c   1.000
_cell.angle_alpha   90.00
_cell.angle_beta   90.00
_cell.angle_gamma   90.00
#
_symmetry.space_group_name_H-M   'P 1'
#
loop_
_entity.id
_entity.type
_entity.pdbx_description
1 polymer ?
#
loop_
_entity_poly.entity_id
_entity_poly.type
_entity_poly.pdbx_seq_one_letter_code
_entity_poly.pdbx_strand_id
1 'polypeptide(L)'
;MRKLDPPRKPGAFLPTLPRAHLEILMPLTYERVDTIVLEPYEQVLGLETVELMSRQVVAGKKRYVVVSTGSARGEDAAVRGRILMYEIIQVMPHPNYPHQNYRFKCVYTHEEKAPVTAIAGLAGYLVAATGQRIMIYSFEEGDELVGVGFQDISNYAVSLAALKRMVIVSDITKSVSLLAFQEYPPKLTLVSRDYHSLPVLSAEFLVREGQLGLLAFDADRNLHVLRYAPDGVSTDGGQRLVRGGEFHIDTDVHRVVRIQHATGAPAHLALALGADGAVAIVQTVDESLFRRCYALYARMVSVLPPVAGLNARGYRQIRMAQRPLQGVAETTISRPGGKMVLDGEFLRRYLFLPRKQQISLAAAIGSTVNRILLDLALLFDGCNYF
;
A
#
# COMPACT_ATOMS: atom_id res chain seq x y z
N MET A 1 -42.06 -33.18 1.56
CA MET A 1 -40.90 -34.00 1.96
C MET A 1 -39.71 -33.62 1.09
N ARG A 2 -38.65 -33.00 1.65
CA ARG A 2 -37.40 -32.79 0.90
C ARG A 2 -36.76 -34.16 0.67
N LYS A 3 -36.55 -34.54 -0.60
CA LYS A 3 -35.75 -35.73 -0.93
C LYS A 3 -34.37 -35.56 -0.29
N LEU A 4 -33.98 -36.50 0.58
CA LEU A 4 -32.62 -36.58 1.08
C LEU A 4 -31.70 -36.88 -0.11
N ASP A 5 -30.65 -36.08 -0.26
CA ASP A 5 -29.63 -36.32 -1.27
C ASP A 5 -29.01 -37.71 -1.08
N PRO A 6 -28.71 -38.44 -2.16
CA PRO A 6 -28.07 -39.75 -2.05
C PRO A 6 -26.71 -39.65 -1.32
N PRO A 7 -26.29 -40.71 -0.62
CA PRO A 7 -25.03 -40.72 0.11
C PRO A 7 -23.87 -40.45 -0.85
N ARG A 8 -23.09 -39.40 -0.54
CA ARG A 8 -21.99 -38.94 -1.39
C ARG A 8 -20.82 -39.92 -1.32
N LYS A 9 -20.11 -40.07 -2.45
CA LYS A 9 -18.88 -40.87 -2.50
C LYS A 9 -17.81 -40.27 -1.56
N PRO A 10 -16.94 -41.09 -0.94
CA PRO A 10 -15.79 -40.59 -0.19
C PRO A 10 -14.95 -39.66 -1.08
N GLY A 11 -14.67 -38.44 -0.62
CA GLY A 11 -13.94 -37.41 -1.38
C GLY A 11 -14.81 -36.44 -2.20
N ALA A 12 -16.14 -36.62 -2.24
CA ALA A 12 -17.06 -35.64 -2.84
C ALA A 12 -17.40 -34.52 -1.83
N PHE A 13 -16.54 -33.51 -1.74
CA PHE A 13 -16.77 -32.31 -0.93
C PHE A 13 -17.69 -31.33 -1.66
N LEU A 14 -18.55 -30.66 -0.91
CA LEU A 14 -19.25 -29.49 -1.45
C LEU A 14 -18.28 -28.33 -1.60
N PRO A 15 -18.52 -27.43 -2.57
CA PRO A 15 -17.79 -26.17 -2.61
C PRO A 15 -18.01 -25.43 -1.29
N THR A 16 -16.93 -24.93 -0.71
CA THR A 16 -16.99 -24.02 0.43
C THR A 16 -17.47 -22.66 -0.03
N LEU A 17 -18.58 -22.19 0.52
CA LEU A 17 -19.11 -20.86 0.24
C LEU A 17 -18.56 -19.87 1.29
N PRO A 18 -17.65 -18.96 0.94
CA PRO A 18 -17.16 -17.97 1.88
C PRO A 18 -18.29 -17.00 2.27
N ARG A 19 -18.37 -16.68 3.55
CA ARG A 19 -19.27 -15.66 4.09
C ARG A 19 -18.48 -14.75 5.02
N ALA A 20 -18.30 -13.51 4.60
CA ALA A 20 -17.56 -12.52 5.36
C ALA A 20 -18.40 -11.97 6.53
N HIS A 21 -17.71 -11.52 7.58
CA HIS A 21 -18.29 -10.82 8.71
C HIS A 21 -17.35 -9.70 9.14
N LEU A 22 -17.93 -8.64 9.68
CA LEU A 22 -17.23 -7.50 10.26
C LEU A 22 -17.35 -7.58 11.77
N GLU A 23 -16.24 -7.40 12.49
CA GLU A 23 -16.21 -7.49 13.94
C GLU A 23 -15.57 -6.25 14.55
N ILE A 24 -16.12 -5.80 15.67
CA ILE A 24 -15.47 -4.83 16.56
C ILE A 24 -14.76 -5.61 17.65
N LEU A 25 -13.46 -5.40 17.80
CA LEU A 25 -12.66 -5.99 18.86
C LEU A 25 -12.24 -4.91 19.85
N MET A 26 -12.27 -5.24 21.14
CA MET A 26 -11.69 -4.37 22.16
C MET A 26 -10.17 -4.45 22.13
N PRO A 27 -9.45 -3.30 22.13
CA PRO A 27 -8.00 -3.30 21.96
C PRO A 27 -7.26 -3.94 23.14
N LEU A 28 -7.82 -3.92 24.35
CA LEU A 28 -7.15 -4.43 25.56
C LEU A 28 -7.45 -5.90 25.83
N THR A 29 -8.68 -6.34 25.58
CA THR A 29 -9.13 -7.71 25.90
C THR A 29 -9.20 -8.61 24.67
N TYR A 30 -9.17 -8.04 23.46
CA TYR A 30 -9.46 -8.71 22.20
C TYR A 30 -10.82 -9.43 22.17
N GLU A 31 -11.72 -9.05 23.07
CA GLU A 31 -13.08 -9.56 23.08
C GLU A 31 -13.88 -8.93 21.95
N ARG A 32 -14.72 -9.77 21.34
CA ARG A 32 -15.64 -9.34 20.30
C ARG A 32 -16.84 -8.62 20.91
N VAL A 33 -17.04 -7.40 20.44
CA VAL A 33 -18.07 -6.50 20.94
C VAL A 33 -19.33 -6.60 20.11
N ASP A 34 -19.18 -6.53 18.79
CA ASP A 34 -20.28 -6.53 17.82
C ASP A 34 -19.88 -7.27 16.55
N THR A 35 -20.86 -7.78 15.81
CA THR A 35 -20.63 -8.53 14.57
C THR A 35 -21.72 -8.26 13.55
N ILE A 36 -21.31 -7.91 12.33
CA ILE A 36 -22.19 -7.84 11.17
C ILE A 36 -21.84 -8.98 10.23
N VAL A 37 -22.84 -9.80 9.88
CA VAL A 37 -22.66 -10.89 8.92
C VAL A 37 -23.13 -10.43 7.55
N LEU A 38 -22.24 -10.53 6.55
CA LEU A 38 -22.53 -10.14 5.18
C LEU A 38 -23.36 -11.18 4.43
N GLU A 39 -23.78 -10.84 3.21
CA GLU A 39 -24.57 -11.75 2.37
C GLU A 39 -23.75 -12.94 1.86
N PRO A 40 -24.39 -14.07 1.52
CA PRO A 40 -23.70 -15.15 0.83
C PRO A 40 -23.08 -14.67 -0.49
N TYR A 41 -21.90 -15.18 -0.84
CA TYR A 41 -21.11 -14.79 -2.01
C TYR A 41 -20.52 -13.37 -1.98
N GLU A 42 -20.83 -12.58 -0.95
CA GLU A 42 -20.27 -11.25 -0.78
C GLU A 42 -18.92 -11.33 -0.06
N GLN A 43 -17.90 -10.79 -0.72
CA GLN A 43 -16.54 -10.71 -0.21
C GLN A 43 -16.19 -9.26 0.06
N VAL A 44 -15.49 -9.02 1.17
CA VAL A 44 -14.90 -7.71 1.46
C VAL A 44 -13.64 -7.57 0.61
N LEU A 45 -13.59 -6.53 -0.20
CA LEU A 45 -12.46 -6.20 -1.07
C LEU A 45 -11.66 -5.01 -0.54
N GLY A 46 -12.31 -4.13 0.23
CA GLY A 46 -11.65 -3.00 0.89
C GLY A 46 -12.32 -2.65 2.21
N LEU A 47 -11.51 -2.22 3.18
CA LEU A 47 -11.97 -1.77 4.48
C LEU A 47 -11.07 -0.62 4.93
N GLU A 48 -11.63 0.57 5.08
CA GLU A 48 -10.88 1.77 5.44
C GLU A 48 -11.64 2.63 6.45
N THR A 49 -10.89 3.32 7.30
CA THR A 49 -11.42 4.44 8.06
C THR A 49 -11.18 5.72 7.26
N VAL A 50 -12.25 6.39 6.85
CA VAL A 50 -12.18 7.60 6.00
C VAL A 50 -12.77 8.80 6.72
N GLU A 51 -12.17 9.97 6.50
CA GLU A 51 -12.71 11.26 6.95
C GLU A 51 -13.43 11.94 5.80
N LEU A 52 -14.75 12.09 5.92
CA LEU A 52 -15.60 12.71 4.91
C LEU A 52 -16.10 14.08 5.38
N MET A 53 -16.39 14.98 4.45
CA MET A 53 -16.99 16.28 4.78
C MET A 53 -18.34 16.07 5.46
N SER A 54 -18.61 16.81 6.52
CA SER A 54 -19.91 16.82 7.19
C SER A 54 -20.18 18.20 7.76
N ARG A 55 -21.40 18.70 7.55
CA ARG A 55 -21.87 19.99 8.10
C ARG A 55 -22.31 19.89 9.56
N GLN A 56 -22.46 18.68 10.10
CA GLN A 56 -22.95 18.44 11.45
C GLN A 56 -21.86 18.63 12.52
N VAL A 57 -20.59 18.51 12.14
CA VAL A 57 -19.45 18.59 13.04
C VAL A 57 -18.73 19.91 12.85
N VAL A 58 -18.37 20.58 13.96
CA VAL A 58 -17.65 21.87 13.94
C VAL A 58 -16.33 21.80 13.15
N ALA A 59 -15.65 20.65 13.19
CA ALA A 59 -14.44 20.38 12.42
C ALA A 59 -14.65 20.30 10.89
N GLY A 60 -15.91 20.24 10.44
CA GLY A 60 -16.29 20.11 9.03
C GLY A 60 -16.05 18.72 8.43
N LYS A 61 -15.52 17.77 9.21
CA LYS A 61 -15.27 16.38 8.79
C LYS A 61 -15.63 15.39 9.87
N LYS A 62 -16.14 14.23 9.47
CA LYS A 62 -16.52 13.11 10.33
C LYS A 62 -15.91 11.80 9.83
N ARG A 63 -15.56 10.90 10.76
CA ARG A 63 -14.95 9.59 10.47
C ARG A 63 -16.02 8.52 10.26
N TYR A 64 -15.82 7.70 9.25
CA TYR A 64 -16.65 6.54 8.95
C TYR A 64 -15.77 5.32 8.68
N VAL A 65 -16.26 4.15 9.06
CA VAL A 65 -15.72 2.88 8.60
C VAL A 65 -16.43 2.53 7.31
N VAL A 66 -15.70 2.51 6.21
CA VAL A 66 -16.24 2.20 4.89
C VAL A 66 -15.74 0.84 4.46
N VAL A 67 -16.66 0.02 3.97
CA VAL A 67 -16.39 -1.33 3.51
C VAL A 67 -16.84 -1.45 2.06
N SER A 68 -15.93 -1.84 1.18
CA SER A 68 -16.25 -2.14 -0.20
C SER A 68 -16.32 -3.63 -0.44
N THR A 69 -17.32 -4.07 -1.18
CA THR A 69 -17.59 -5.48 -1.39
C THR A 69 -17.75 -5.83 -2.87
N GLY A 70 -17.60 -7.12 -3.18
CA GLY A 70 -17.93 -7.72 -4.46
C GLY A 70 -18.65 -9.05 -4.26
N SER A 71 -19.77 -9.25 -4.96
CA SER A 71 -20.53 -10.50 -4.93
C SER A 71 -20.24 -11.32 -6.19
N ALA A 72 -19.35 -12.30 -6.07
CA ALA A 72 -18.94 -13.16 -7.16
C ALA A 72 -19.66 -14.52 -7.08
N ARG A 73 -20.47 -14.84 -8.11
CA ARG A 73 -21.27 -16.07 -8.19
C ARG A 73 -20.78 -17.05 -9.27
N GLY A 74 -19.50 -16.95 -9.62
CA GLY A 74 -18.89 -17.62 -10.76
C GLY A 74 -18.51 -16.64 -11.87
N GLU A 75 -17.79 -17.12 -12.87
CA GLU A 75 -17.28 -16.33 -14.00
C GLU A 75 -18.41 -15.84 -14.93
N ASP A 76 -19.41 -16.68 -15.19
CA ASP A 76 -20.53 -16.37 -16.08
C ASP A 76 -21.52 -15.35 -15.51
N ALA A 77 -21.46 -15.09 -14.20
CA ALA A 77 -22.37 -14.19 -13.51
C ALA A 77 -21.73 -12.80 -13.34
N ALA A 78 -22.46 -11.76 -13.74
CA ALA A 78 -22.01 -10.39 -13.52
C ALA A 78 -21.79 -10.11 -12.02
N VAL A 79 -20.60 -9.66 -11.68
CA VAL A 79 -20.21 -9.29 -10.31
C VAL A 79 -20.79 -7.92 -9.98
N ARG A 80 -21.53 -7.83 -8.88
CA ARG A 80 -22.02 -6.56 -8.31
C ARG A 80 -21.22 -6.20 -7.07
N GLY A 81 -21.13 -4.91 -6.74
CA GLY A 81 -20.43 -4.43 -5.56
C GLY A 81 -21.31 -3.59 -4.66
N ARG A 82 -20.87 -3.37 -3.42
CA ARG A 82 -21.51 -2.42 -2.51
C ARG A 82 -20.46 -1.59 -1.78
N ILE A 83 -20.86 -0.38 -1.39
CA ILE A 83 -20.15 0.46 -0.43
C ILE A 83 -21.04 0.56 0.81
N LEU A 84 -20.57 -0.03 1.90
CA LEU A 84 -21.25 -0.04 3.20
C LEU A 84 -20.55 0.98 4.10
N MET A 85 -21.29 1.95 4.62
CA MET A 85 -20.75 3.00 5.48
C MET A 85 -21.27 2.83 6.90
N TYR A 86 -20.37 2.69 7.85
CA TYR A 86 -20.67 2.50 9.27
C TYR A 86 -20.10 3.62 10.12
N GLU A 87 -20.87 3.98 11.15
CA GLU A 87 -20.42 4.77 12.29
C GLU A 87 -20.29 3.84 13.49
N ILE A 88 -19.20 3.96 14.25
CA ILE A 88 -19.06 3.25 15.53
C ILE A 88 -19.68 4.13 16.61
N ILE A 89 -20.84 3.71 17.10
CA ILE A 89 -21.58 4.45 18.14
C ILE A 89 -21.38 3.80 19.51
N GLN A 90 -21.43 4.63 20.54
CA GLN A 90 -21.47 4.15 21.92
C GLN A 90 -22.93 3.90 22.32
N VAL A 91 -23.21 2.73 22.88
CA VAL A 91 -24.52 2.31 23.36
C VAL A 91 -24.45 1.98 24.85
N MET A 92 -25.61 1.97 25.52
CA MET A 92 -25.70 1.49 26.90
C MET A 92 -25.25 0.02 26.96
N PRO A 93 -24.20 -0.31 27.75
CA PRO A 93 -23.74 -1.68 27.86
C PRO A 93 -24.76 -2.55 28.59
N HIS A 94 -24.75 -3.84 28.28
CA HIS A 94 -25.50 -4.81 29.05
C HIS A 94 -24.91 -4.91 30.47
N PRO A 95 -25.72 -5.02 31.55
CA PRO A 95 -25.22 -5.05 32.93
C PRO A 95 -24.13 -6.09 33.19
N ASN A 96 -24.22 -7.24 32.53
CA ASN A 96 -23.25 -8.35 32.67
C ASN A 96 -21.96 -8.17 31.83
N TYR A 97 -21.96 -7.26 30.85
CA TYR A 97 -20.83 -7.04 29.93
C TYR A 97 -20.57 -5.53 29.76
N PRO A 98 -20.03 -4.86 30.80
CA PRO A 98 -19.85 -3.40 30.81
C PRO A 98 -18.91 -2.90 29.70
N HIS A 99 -17.99 -3.76 29.25
CA HIS A 99 -17.04 -3.45 28.17
C HIS A 99 -17.67 -3.48 26.77
N GLN A 100 -18.89 -4.04 26.59
CA GLN A 100 -19.56 -4.12 25.29
C GLN A 100 -20.48 -2.93 25.05
N ASN A 101 -19.89 -1.72 25.02
CA ASN A 101 -20.63 -0.47 24.85
C ASN A 101 -20.48 0.15 23.45
N TYR A 102 -19.96 -0.58 22.45
CA TYR A 102 -19.89 -0.09 21.07
C TYR A 102 -20.71 -0.95 20.11
N ARG A 103 -21.28 -0.33 19.07
CA ARG A 103 -22.02 -1.01 18.01
C ARG A 103 -21.74 -0.37 16.66
N PHE A 104 -21.80 -1.18 15.61
CA PHE A 104 -21.87 -0.66 14.25
C PHE A 104 -23.26 -0.08 13.99
N LYS A 105 -23.31 1.19 13.56
CA LYS A 105 -24.51 1.81 13.01
C LYS A 105 -24.31 1.96 11.51
N CYS A 106 -25.09 1.23 10.72
CA CYS A 106 -25.11 1.43 9.27
C CYS A 106 -25.70 2.81 8.96
N VAL A 107 -24.90 3.68 8.35
CA VAL A 107 -25.30 5.04 7.98
C VAL A 107 -25.82 5.06 6.55
N TYR A 108 -25.14 4.35 5.65
CA TYR A 108 -25.50 4.34 4.23
C TYR A 108 -25.06 3.04 3.55
N THR A 109 -25.78 2.62 2.51
CA THR A 109 -25.43 1.50 1.63
C THR A 109 -25.62 1.94 0.19
N HIS A 110 -24.54 1.92 -0.58
CA HIS A 110 -24.55 2.22 -2.00
C HIS A 110 -24.35 0.92 -2.79
N GLU A 111 -25.28 0.60 -3.69
CA GLU A 111 -25.11 -0.54 -4.60
C GLU A 111 -24.46 -0.11 -5.91
N GLU A 112 -23.52 -0.93 -6.39
CA GLU A 112 -22.80 -0.70 -7.64
C GLU A 112 -22.99 -1.88 -8.61
N LYS A 113 -23.08 -1.54 -9.90
CA LYS A 113 -23.26 -2.54 -10.97
C LYS A 113 -21.98 -3.33 -11.29
N ALA A 114 -20.87 -2.96 -10.66
CA ALA A 114 -19.57 -3.59 -10.79
C ALA A 114 -18.96 -3.77 -9.38
N PRO A 115 -17.99 -4.67 -9.19
CA PRO A 115 -17.31 -4.83 -7.91
C PRO A 115 -16.62 -3.53 -7.49
N VAL A 116 -16.65 -3.23 -6.19
CA VAL A 116 -15.91 -2.11 -5.62
C VAL A 116 -14.63 -2.65 -4.99
N THR A 117 -13.53 -2.56 -5.72
CA THR A 117 -12.31 -3.35 -5.51
C THR A 117 -11.37 -2.73 -4.49
N ALA A 118 -11.38 -1.40 -4.37
CA ALA A 118 -10.56 -0.65 -3.43
C ALA A 118 -11.23 0.68 -3.10
N ILE A 119 -10.93 1.21 -1.92
CA ILE A 119 -11.48 2.49 -1.42
C ILE A 119 -10.37 3.28 -0.72
N ALA A 120 -10.50 4.61 -0.71
CA ALA A 120 -9.64 5.50 0.05
C ALA A 120 -10.35 6.83 0.36
N GLY A 121 -9.98 7.48 1.46
CA GLY A 121 -10.43 8.84 1.75
C GLY A 121 -9.54 9.88 1.05
N LEU A 122 -10.13 10.85 0.37
CA LEU A 122 -9.41 11.90 -0.36
C LEU A 122 -9.98 13.28 -0.03
N ALA A 123 -9.26 14.08 0.76
CA ALA A 123 -9.61 15.46 1.07
C ALA A 123 -11.06 15.72 1.57
N GLY A 124 -11.72 14.72 2.19
CA GLY A 124 -13.13 14.83 2.61
C GLY A 124 -14.13 14.16 1.65
N TYR A 125 -13.64 13.56 0.57
CA TYR A 125 -14.41 12.76 -0.38
C TYR A 125 -14.05 11.28 -0.23
N LEU A 126 -14.93 10.39 -0.69
CA LEU A 126 -14.65 8.97 -0.84
C LEU A 126 -14.18 8.70 -2.27
N VAL A 127 -13.07 8.00 -2.43
CA VAL A 127 -12.64 7.49 -3.73
C VAL A 127 -12.83 5.99 -3.72
N ALA A 128 -13.48 5.46 -4.75
CA ALA A 128 -13.69 4.03 -4.91
C ALA A 128 -13.28 3.58 -6.31
N ALA A 129 -12.63 2.43 -6.39
CA ALA A 129 -12.43 1.72 -7.63
C ALA A 129 -13.64 0.82 -7.89
N THR A 130 -14.43 1.14 -8.91
CA THR A 130 -15.65 0.43 -9.27
C THR A 130 -15.49 -0.14 -10.69
N GLY A 131 -15.22 -1.44 -10.80
CA GLY A 131 -14.88 -2.08 -12.07
C GLY A 131 -13.67 -1.42 -12.74
N GLN A 132 -13.85 -0.89 -13.95
CA GLN A 132 -12.81 -0.20 -14.74
C GLN A 132 -12.83 1.34 -14.55
N ARG A 133 -13.38 1.83 -13.44
CA ARG A 133 -13.46 3.26 -13.14
C ARG A 133 -13.00 3.58 -11.73
N ILE A 134 -12.35 4.72 -11.57
CA ILE A 134 -12.16 5.37 -10.28
C ILE A 134 -13.22 6.45 -10.15
N MET A 135 -14.10 6.29 -9.17
CA MET A 135 -15.20 7.20 -8.86
C MET A 135 -14.84 8.02 -7.62
N ILE A 136 -15.17 9.31 -7.64
CA ILE A 136 -15.12 10.17 -6.46
C ILE A 136 -16.55 10.46 -6.04
N TYR A 137 -16.84 10.20 -4.78
CA TYR A 137 -18.13 10.45 -4.17
C TYR A 137 -18.04 11.56 -3.12
N SER A 138 -19.01 12.47 -3.16
CA SER A 138 -19.36 13.36 -2.07
C SER A 138 -20.45 12.70 -1.24
N PHE A 139 -20.31 12.71 0.08
CA PHE A 139 -21.32 12.16 0.98
C PHE A 139 -22.02 13.31 1.71
N GLU A 140 -23.32 13.45 1.49
CA GLU A 140 -24.17 14.33 2.29
C GLU A 140 -24.89 13.46 3.33
N GLU A 141 -24.56 13.66 4.61
CA GLU A 141 -24.90 12.74 5.69
C GLU A 141 -26.43 12.59 5.86
N GLY A 142 -26.92 11.37 5.62
CA GLY A 142 -28.35 11.02 5.72
C GLY A 142 -29.17 11.19 4.45
N ASP A 143 -28.53 11.58 3.34
CA ASP A 143 -29.18 11.78 2.04
C ASP A 143 -28.67 10.76 1.02
N GLU A 144 -27.60 11.11 0.30
CA GLU A 144 -27.05 10.28 -0.77
C GLU A 144 -25.53 10.36 -0.88
N LEU A 145 -24.96 9.32 -1.48
CA LEU A 145 -23.57 9.26 -1.90
C LEU A 145 -23.49 9.63 -3.38
N VAL A 146 -23.13 10.88 -3.67
CA VAL A 146 -23.18 11.46 -5.03
C VAL A 146 -21.83 11.33 -5.73
N GLY A 147 -21.82 10.69 -6.89
CA GLY A 147 -20.63 10.66 -7.75
C GLY A 147 -20.35 12.04 -8.37
N VAL A 148 -19.25 12.69 -7.96
CA VAL A 148 -18.88 14.04 -8.42
C VAL A 148 -17.84 14.03 -9.55
N GLY A 149 -17.17 12.91 -9.77
CA GLY A 149 -16.19 12.77 -10.84
C GLY A 149 -15.75 11.33 -11.02
N PHE A 150 -15.21 11.03 -12.21
CA PHE A 150 -14.67 9.72 -12.51
C PHE A 150 -13.45 9.81 -13.42
N GLN A 151 -12.66 8.75 -13.41
CA GLN A 151 -11.58 8.52 -14.36
C GLN A 151 -11.59 7.03 -14.74
N ASP A 152 -11.65 6.74 -16.04
CA ASP A 152 -11.52 5.36 -16.52
C ASP A 152 -10.08 4.87 -16.32
N ILE A 153 -9.96 3.60 -15.92
CA ILE A 153 -8.70 2.86 -15.79
C ILE A 153 -8.70 1.69 -16.76
N SER A 154 -7.56 1.02 -16.91
CA SER A 154 -7.41 -0.05 -17.90
C SER A 154 -8.09 -1.34 -17.47
N ASN A 155 -7.69 -1.92 -16.34
CA ASN A 155 -8.12 -3.28 -15.98
C ASN A 155 -8.74 -3.31 -14.58
N TYR A 156 -7.96 -3.72 -13.58
CA TYR A 156 -8.46 -3.97 -12.23
C TYR A 156 -7.57 -3.24 -11.23
N ALA A 157 -8.15 -2.27 -10.53
CA ALA A 157 -7.45 -1.58 -9.46
C ALA A 157 -7.40 -2.46 -8.21
N VAL A 158 -6.20 -2.85 -7.83
CA VAL A 158 -5.91 -3.70 -6.67
C VAL A 158 -5.89 -2.87 -5.39
N SER A 159 -5.32 -1.67 -5.43
CA SER A 159 -5.23 -0.79 -4.28
C SER A 159 -5.35 0.68 -4.69
N LEU A 160 -5.82 1.50 -3.74
CA LEU A 160 -5.81 2.95 -3.84
C LEU A 160 -5.00 3.51 -2.67
N ALA A 161 -4.09 4.44 -2.95
CA ALA A 161 -3.42 5.22 -1.92
C ALA A 161 -3.70 6.70 -2.17
N ALA A 162 -4.20 7.41 -1.15
CA ALA A 162 -4.55 8.82 -1.26
C ALA A 162 -3.60 9.68 -0.43
N LEU A 163 -3.21 10.85 -0.95
CA LEU A 163 -2.46 11.87 -0.21
C LEU A 163 -2.90 13.26 -0.66
N LYS A 164 -3.38 14.09 0.27
CA LYS A 164 -3.95 15.40 -0.04
C LYS A 164 -5.06 15.29 -1.11
N ARG A 165 -4.79 15.72 -2.34
CA ARG A 165 -5.70 15.66 -3.50
C ARG A 165 -5.16 14.77 -4.62
N MET A 166 -4.23 13.88 -4.31
CA MET A 166 -3.62 12.94 -5.25
C MET A 166 -3.96 11.51 -4.85
N VAL A 167 -4.15 10.66 -5.85
CA VAL A 167 -4.44 9.23 -5.67
C VAL A 167 -3.50 8.42 -6.54
N ILE A 168 -2.85 7.42 -5.97
CA ILE A 168 -2.18 6.35 -6.71
C ILE A 168 -3.19 5.23 -6.90
N VAL A 169 -3.34 4.82 -8.15
CA VAL A 169 -4.10 3.63 -8.53
C VAL A 169 -3.09 2.55 -8.88
N SER A 170 -3.16 1.42 -8.18
CA SER A 170 -2.37 0.23 -8.48
C SER A 170 -3.19 -0.71 -9.35
N ASP A 171 -2.73 -1.00 -10.57
CA ASP A 171 -3.40 -1.91 -11.50
C ASP A 171 -2.70 -3.27 -11.51
N ILE A 172 -3.49 -4.34 -11.63
CA ILE A 172 -3.00 -5.73 -11.67
C ILE A 172 -2.14 -6.05 -12.91
N THR A 173 -2.12 -5.17 -13.91
CA THR A 173 -1.38 -5.37 -15.17
C THR A 173 -0.62 -4.12 -15.66
N LYS A 174 -1.14 -2.93 -15.38
CA LYS A 174 -0.66 -1.64 -15.91
C LYS A 174 0.00 -0.77 -14.85
N SER A 175 0.82 -1.39 -14.01
CA SER A 175 1.64 -0.71 -13.00
C SER A 175 0.83 0.28 -12.16
N VAL A 176 1.33 1.49 -11.94
CA VAL A 176 0.64 2.54 -11.20
C VAL A 176 0.28 3.74 -12.07
N SER A 177 -0.86 4.34 -11.77
CA SER A 177 -1.31 5.62 -12.33
C SER A 177 -1.51 6.64 -11.21
N LEU A 178 -1.04 7.87 -11.43
CA LEU A 178 -1.18 8.99 -10.53
C LEU A 178 -2.30 9.90 -11.01
N LEU A 179 -3.35 10.02 -10.21
CA LEU A 179 -4.49 10.88 -10.46
C LEU A 179 -4.45 12.09 -9.52
N ALA A 180 -4.96 13.23 -10.00
CA ALA A 180 -5.19 14.43 -9.19
C ALA A 180 -6.65 14.85 -9.23
N PHE A 181 -7.15 15.26 -8.07
CA PHE A 181 -8.51 15.74 -7.89
C PHE A 181 -8.54 17.27 -7.79
N GLN A 182 -9.24 17.88 -8.74
CA GLN A 182 -9.64 19.27 -8.70
C GLN A 182 -11.08 19.35 -8.16
N GLU A 183 -11.34 20.28 -7.24
CA GLU A 183 -12.63 20.37 -6.55
C GLU A 183 -13.60 21.36 -7.22
N TYR A 184 -13.07 22.42 -7.83
CA TYR A 184 -13.87 23.46 -8.47
C TYR A 184 -13.40 23.71 -9.91
N PRO A 185 -14.13 23.22 -10.93
CA PRO A 185 -15.18 22.19 -10.85
C PRO A 185 -14.62 20.80 -10.45
N PRO A 186 -15.46 19.88 -9.93
CA PRO A 186 -15.02 18.57 -9.50
C PRO A 186 -14.57 17.74 -10.71
N LYS A 187 -13.30 17.35 -10.73
CA LYS A 187 -12.71 16.56 -11.81
C LYS A 187 -11.54 15.73 -11.31
N LEU A 188 -11.55 14.44 -11.64
CA LEU A 188 -10.40 13.56 -11.48
C LEU A 188 -9.64 13.50 -12.80
N THR A 189 -8.34 13.74 -12.77
CA THR A 189 -7.50 13.79 -13.98
C THR A 189 -6.28 12.89 -13.81
N LEU A 190 -5.96 12.10 -14.84
CA LEU A 190 -4.70 11.38 -14.93
C LEU A 190 -3.54 12.37 -15.11
N VAL A 191 -2.64 12.43 -14.13
CA VAL A 191 -1.45 13.30 -14.14
C VAL A 191 -0.29 12.60 -14.82
N SER A 192 -0.02 11.36 -14.41
CA SER A 192 1.14 10.62 -14.86
C SER A 192 0.92 9.12 -14.67
N ARG A 193 1.58 8.28 -15.44
CA ARG A 193 1.53 6.82 -15.28
C ARG A 193 2.88 6.17 -15.53
N ASP A 194 3.06 4.98 -14.97
CA ASP A 194 4.15 4.10 -15.36
C ASP A 194 3.70 3.23 -16.55
N TYR A 195 4.46 3.29 -17.65
CA TYR A 195 4.10 2.62 -18.91
C TYR A 195 4.50 1.14 -18.95
N HIS A 196 5.29 0.68 -17.98
CA HIS A 196 5.66 -0.73 -17.90
C HIS A 196 4.44 -1.58 -17.57
N SER A 197 4.36 -2.76 -18.17
CA SER A 197 3.37 -3.76 -17.76
C SER A 197 3.90 -4.44 -16.51
N LEU A 198 3.36 -4.06 -15.36
CA LEU A 198 3.78 -4.55 -14.06
C LEU A 198 2.53 -4.89 -13.25
N PRO A 199 2.41 -6.13 -12.73
CA PRO A 199 1.35 -6.46 -11.80
C PRO A 199 1.65 -5.87 -10.42
N VAL A 200 1.01 -4.76 -10.07
CA VAL A 200 1.24 -4.07 -8.79
C VAL A 200 0.19 -4.52 -7.77
N LEU A 201 0.67 -5.02 -6.63
CA LEU A 201 -0.16 -5.51 -5.53
C LEU A 201 -0.56 -4.37 -4.59
N SER A 202 0.37 -3.45 -4.32
CA SER A 202 0.10 -2.27 -3.51
C SER A 202 1.04 -1.14 -3.89
N ALA A 203 0.61 0.08 -3.61
CA ALA A 203 1.42 1.27 -3.80
C ALA A 203 1.15 2.27 -2.69
N GLU A 204 2.12 3.13 -2.43
CA GLU A 204 2.01 4.12 -1.38
C GLU A 204 2.93 5.33 -1.64
N PHE A 205 2.54 6.50 -1.12
CA PHE A 205 3.36 7.70 -1.21
C PHE A 205 4.49 7.71 -0.16
N LEU A 206 5.60 8.34 -0.50
CA LEU A 206 6.72 8.59 0.39
C LEU A 206 7.01 10.08 0.40
N VAL A 207 6.91 10.73 1.56
CA VAL A 207 7.03 12.19 1.68
C VAL A 207 8.31 12.53 2.43
N ARG A 208 9.07 13.51 1.96
CA ARG A 208 10.21 14.09 2.69
C ARG A 208 10.43 15.54 2.25
N GLU A 209 10.36 16.49 3.17
CA GLU A 209 10.83 17.88 2.95
C GLU A 209 10.36 18.51 1.62
N GLY A 210 9.06 18.41 1.34
CA GLY A 210 8.47 18.96 0.10
C GLY A 210 8.69 18.10 -1.16
N GLN A 211 9.45 17.01 -1.05
CA GLN A 211 9.57 15.99 -2.09
C GLN A 211 8.53 14.89 -1.91
N LEU A 212 8.07 14.36 -3.04
CA LEU A 212 7.10 13.27 -3.12
C LEU A 212 7.65 12.13 -3.97
N GLY A 213 7.85 10.99 -3.33
CA GLY A 213 8.09 9.71 -3.97
C GLY A 213 6.83 8.85 -3.99
N LEU A 214 6.80 7.89 -4.89
CA LEU A 214 5.79 6.84 -4.98
C LEU A 214 6.51 5.50 -4.86
N LEU A 215 5.96 4.59 -4.08
CA LEU A 215 6.41 3.22 -3.93
C LEU A 215 5.40 2.32 -4.59
N ALA A 216 5.85 1.39 -5.42
CA ALA A 216 5.01 0.34 -6.01
C ALA A 216 5.62 -1.03 -5.71
N PHE A 217 4.81 -1.94 -5.17
CA PHE A 217 5.20 -3.29 -4.82
C PHE A 217 4.54 -4.25 -5.81
N ASP A 218 5.35 -4.96 -6.59
CA ASP A 218 4.86 -5.86 -7.62
C ASP A 218 4.67 -7.31 -7.14
N ALA A 219 3.99 -8.11 -7.97
CA ALA A 219 3.78 -9.53 -7.73
C ALA A 219 5.04 -10.40 -7.95
N ASP A 220 6.11 -9.81 -8.49
CA ASP A 220 7.44 -10.43 -8.59
C ASP A 220 8.31 -10.11 -7.35
N ARG A 221 7.70 -9.53 -6.31
CA ARG A 221 8.29 -9.20 -4.99
C ARG A 221 9.38 -8.13 -5.06
N ASN A 222 9.23 -7.20 -5.99
CA ASN A 222 10.09 -6.04 -6.11
C ASN A 222 9.38 -4.76 -5.64
N LEU A 223 10.19 -3.86 -5.10
CA LEU A 223 9.87 -2.48 -4.85
C LEU A 223 10.39 -1.62 -6.00
N HIS A 224 9.52 -0.76 -6.52
CA HIS A 224 9.85 0.30 -7.46
C HIS A 224 9.64 1.64 -6.79
N VAL A 225 10.68 2.47 -6.79
CA VAL A 225 10.62 3.86 -6.34
C VAL A 225 10.42 4.74 -7.57
N LEU A 226 9.27 5.39 -7.64
CA LEU A 226 8.83 6.23 -8.75
C LEU A 226 8.75 7.69 -8.27
N ARG A 227 8.89 8.63 -9.22
CA ARG A 227 8.69 10.06 -8.95
C ARG A 227 7.96 10.72 -10.11
N TYR A 228 7.11 11.69 -9.77
CA TYR A 228 6.55 12.62 -10.74
C TYR A 228 7.54 13.78 -10.92
N ALA A 229 7.99 14.01 -12.14
CA ALA A 229 9.01 15.02 -12.46
C ALA A 229 8.73 15.68 -13.82
N PRO A 230 7.73 16.57 -13.90
CA PRO A 230 7.22 17.09 -15.17
C PRO A 230 8.26 17.78 -16.04
N ASP A 231 9.24 18.43 -15.42
CA ASP A 231 10.34 19.13 -16.11
C ASP A 231 11.44 18.17 -16.63
N GLY A 232 11.32 16.88 -16.34
CA GLY A 232 12.29 15.88 -16.73
C GLY A 232 12.15 15.47 -18.19
N VAL A 233 13.27 15.44 -18.93
CA VAL A 233 13.31 15.03 -20.35
C VAL A 233 12.74 13.62 -20.57
N SER A 234 12.90 12.72 -19.60
CA SER A 234 12.41 11.33 -19.69
C SER A 234 10.92 11.15 -19.38
N THR A 235 10.18 12.24 -19.12
CA THR A 235 8.79 12.18 -18.62
C THR A 235 7.73 12.43 -19.67
N ASP A 236 8.12 12.66 -20.93
CA ASP A 236 7.17 12.96 -22.01
C ASP A 236 6.20 14.09 -21.62
N GLY A 237 6.76 15.22 -21.20
CA GLY A 237 5.99 16.36 -20.69
C GLY A 237 5.23 16.08 -19.39
N GLY A 238 5.76 15.21 -18.52
CA GLY A 238 5.18 14.83 -17.23
C GLY A 238 4.21 13.63 -17.26
N GLN A 239 3.82 13.15 -18.44
CA GLN A 239 2.88 12.03 -18.55
C GLN A 239 3.46 10.69 -18.09
N ARG A 240 4.79 10.54 -18.08
CA ARG A 240 5.50 9.32 -17.66
C ARG A 240 6.15 9.50 -16.29
N LEU A 241 5.83 8.58 -15.38
CA LEU A 241 6.52 8.47 -14.09
C LEU A 241 7.98 8.04 -14.30
N VAL A 242 8.89 8.65 -13.56
CA VAL A 242 10.32 8.29 -13.61
C VAL A 242 10.63 7.26 -12.55
N ARG A 243 11.22 6.13 -12.96
CA ARG A 243 11.79 5.16 -12.03
C ARG A 243 13.10 5.70 -11.45
N GLY A 244 13.12 5.96 -10.15
CA GLY A 244 14.29 6.42 -9.40
C GLY A 244 15.13 5.28 -8.86
N GLY A 245 14.52 4.16 -8.44
CA GLY A 245 15.24 3.02 -7.89
C GLY A 245 14.38 1.77 -7.81
N GLU A 246 15.03 0.63 -7.68
CA GLU A 246 14.36 -0.67 -7.62
C GLU A 246 15.07 -1.57 -6.58
N PHE A 247 14.32 -2.47 -5.93
CA PHE A 247 14.85 -3.33 -4.87
C PHE A 247 14.00 -4.61 -4.71
N HIS A 248 14.63 -5.78 -4.69
CA HIS A 248 13.91 -7.04 -4.44
C HIS A 248 13.72 -7.30 -2.92
N ILE A 249 12.47 -7.44 -2.48
CA ILE A 249 12.09 -7.57 -1.05
C ILE A 249 11.92 -9.04 -0.63
N ASP A 250 11.55 -9.92 -1.56
CA ASP A 250 11.33 -11.38 -1.39
C ASP A 250 10.01 -11.80 -0.71
N THR A 251 9.09 -10.86 -0.48
CA THR A 251 7.70 -11.15 -0.11
C THR A 251 6.72 -10.32 -0.93
N ASP A 252 5.51 -10.87 -1.11
CA ASP A 252 4.36 -10.14 -1.64
C ASP A 252 3.90 -9.12 -0.59
N VAL A 253 3.74 -7.86 -0.99
CA VAL A 253 3.30 -6.77 -0.11
C VAL A 253 1.92 -6.32 -0.56
N HIS A 254 0.89 -6.71 0.19
CA HIS A 254 -0.50 -6.37 -0.11
C HIS A 254 -0.97 -5.08 0.57
N ARG A 255 -0.30 -4.69 1.67
CA ARG A 255 -0.67 -3.50 2.43
C ARG A 255 0.56 -2.72 2.84
N VAL A 256 0.46 -1.41 2.68
CA VAL A 256 1.47 -0.46 3.13
C VAL A 256 0.78 0.58 4.00
N VAL A 257 1.40 0.94 5.12
CA VAL A 257 0.90 1.97 6.03
C VAL A 257 1.94 3.09 6.11
N ARG A 258 1.54 4.32 5.76
CA ARG A 258 2.40 5.49 6.01
C ARG A 258 2.27 5.96 7.44
N ILE A 259 3.42 6.23 8.05
CA ILE A 259 3.51 6.84 9.37
C ILE A 259 4.41 8.08 9.30
N GLN A 260 4.05 9.13 10.03
CA GLN A 260 4.88 10.33 10.15
C GLN A 260 6.10 10.06 11.01
N HIS A 261 7.30 10.46 10.54
CA HIS A 261 8.59 10.25 11.19
C HIS A 261 8.56 10.50 12.72
N ALA A 262 9.10 9.57 13.52
CA ALA A 262 9.00 9.59 14.99
C ALA A 262 9.61 10.86 15.61
N THR A 263 10.66 11.41 14.99
CA THR A 263 11.31 12.65 15.41
C THR A 263 10.50 13.92 15.09
N GLY A 264 9.30 13.79 14.50
CA GLY A 264 8.48 14.91 14.07
C GLY A 264 8.97 15.62 12.81
N ALA A 265 10.03 15.09 12.17
CA ALA A 265 10.51 15.60 10.89
C ALA A 265 9.39 15.58 9.83
N PRO A 266 9.39 16.50 8.84
CA PRO A 266 8.44 16.53 7.73
C PRO A 266 8.75 15.43 6.71
N ALA A 267 8.85 14.19 7.20
CA ALA A 267 9.11 12.98 6.46
C ALA A 267 8.15 11.89 6.92
N HIS A 268 7.79 11.00 6.01
CA HIS A 268 7.01 9.81 6.30
C HIS A 268 7.86 8.56 6.06
N LEU A 269 7.44 7.49 6.72
CA LEU A 269 7.95 6.14 6.53
C LEU A 269 6.81 5.29 5.98
N ALA A 270 7.15 4.28 5.19
CA ALA A 270 6.19 3.30 4.70
C ALA A 270 6.47 1.94 5.34
N LEU A 271 5.52 1.45 6.13
CA LEU A 271 5.50 0.09 6.66
C LEU A 271 4.88 -0.84 5.64
N ALA A 272 5.70 -1.65 4.99
CA ALA A 272 5.28 -2.69 4.08
C ALA A 272 5.01 -3.98 4.86
N LEU A 273 3.78 -4.51 4.73
CA LEU A 273 3.34 -5.74 5.39
C LEU A 273 3.40 -6.90 4.39
N GLY A 274 4.32 -7.83 4.63
CA GLY A 274 4.56 -9.01 3.82
C GLY A 274 3.54 -10.12 4.09
N ALA A 275 3.18 -10.86 3.04
CA ALA A 275 2.33 -12.06 3.12
C ALA A 275 2.95 -13.19 3.94
N ASP A 276 4.28 -13.20 4.09
CA ASP A 276 5.05 -14.12 4.93
C ASP A 276 5.06 -13.73 6.43
N GLY A 277 4.39 -12.63 6.79
CA GLY A 277 4.40 -12.06 8.14
C GLY A 277 5.58 -11.13 8.41
N ALA A 278 6.45 -10.88 7.42
CA ALA A 278 7.52 -9.89 7.56
C ALA A 278 6.95 -8.47 7.57
N VAL A 279 7.58 -7.60 8.36
CA VAL A 279 7.29 -6.16 8.36
C VAL A 279 8.56 -5.44 7.94
N ALA A 280 8.50 -4.72 6.83
CA ALA A 280 9.61 -3.95 6.31
C ALA A 280 9.33 -2.45 6.40
N ILE A 281 10.37 -1.65 6.65
CA ILE A 281 10.27 -0.19 6.68
C ILE A 281 11.04 0.36 5.49
N VAL A 282 10.34 1.16 4.68
CA VAL A 282 10.94 1.96 3.61
C VAL A 282 10.96 3.42 4.06
N GLN A 283 12.15 4.01 4.05
CA GLN A 283 12.36 5.38 4.49
C GLN A 283 13.26 6.14 3.52
N THR A 284 13.10 7.46 3.50
CA THR A 284 14.01 8.33 2.78
C THR A 284 15.20 8.69 3.67
N VAL A 285 16.33 8.99 3.04
CA VAL A 285 17.55 9.43 3.72
C VAL A 285 18.20 10.55 2.93
N ASP A 286 18.98 11.40 3.59
CA ASP A 286 19.73 12.44 2.90
C ASP A 286 20.75 11.82 1.95
N GLU A 287 21.01 12.48 0.83
CA GLU A 287 21.95 11.99 -0.17
C GLU A 287 23.37 11.79 0.42
N SER A 288 23.80 12.68 1.32
CA SER A 288 25.11 12.53 1.96
C SER A 288 25.19 11.28 2.84
N LEU A 289 24.12 10.98 3.59
CA LEU A 289 23.98 9.78 4.41
C LEU A 289 23.91 8.53 3.53
N PHE A 290 23.09 8.58 2.48
CA PHE A 290 22.95 7.53 1.49
C PHE A 290 24.31 7.16 0.88
N ARG A 291 25.06 8.14 0.37
CA ARG A 291 26.37 7.90 -0.29
C ARG A 291 27.37 7.23 0.66
N ARG A 292 27.43 7.67 1.92
CA ARG A 292 28.32 7.06 2.93
C ARG A 292 27.89 5.62 3.27
N CYS A 293 26.61 5.41 3.52
CA CYS A 293 26.08 4.07 3.82
C CYS A 293 26.20 3.13 2.61
N TYR A 294 26.04 3.66 1.40
CA TYR A 294 26.24 2.91 0.17
C TYR A 294 27.71 2.47 -0.02
N ALA A 295 28.67 3.37 0.25
CA ALA A 295 30.09 3.03 0.21
C ALA A 295 30.43 1.94 1.24
N LEU A 296 29.89 2.06 2.46
CA LEU A 296 30.02 1.04 3.50
C LEU A 296 29.43 -0.30 3.06
N TYR A 297 28.20 -0.31 2.56
CA TYR A 297 27.52 -1.50 2.03
C TYR A 297 28.36 -2.18 0.95
N ALA A 298 28.82 -1.42 -0.05
CA ALA A 298 29.62 -1.96 -1.15
C ALA A 298 30.92 -2.61 -0.66
N ARG A 299 31.58 -1.99 0.34
CA ARG A 299 32.79 -2.54 0.94
C ARG A 299 32.50 -3.80 1.76
N MET A 300 31.44 -3.79 2.56
CA MET A 300 31.01 -4.95 3.34
C MET A 300 30.68 -6.14 2.46
N VAL A 301 29.95 -5.94 1.35
CA VAL A 301 29.66 -7.01 0.38
C VAL A 301 30.93 -7.62 -0.21
N SER A 302 31.99 -6.82 -0.43
CA SER A 302 33.25 -7.31 -0.99
C SER A 302 34.15 -8.04 0.01
N VAL A 303 34.07 -7.70 1.31
CA VAL A 303 35.02 -8.16 2.33
C VAL A 303 34.44 -9.26 3.22
N LEU A 304 33.14 -9.20 3.51
CA LEU A 304 32.51 -10.15 4.41
C LEU A 304 32.23 -11.48 3.68
N PRO A 305 32.43 -12.62 4.36
CA PRO A 305 32.09 -13.91 3.78
C PRO A 305 30.58 -13.97 3.50
N PRO A 306 30.17 -14.42 2.30
CA PRO A 306 28.76 -14.56 1.97
C PRO A 306 28.13 -15.68 2.81
N VAL A 307 26.93 -15.42 3.34
CA VAL A 307 26.13 -16.45 4.02
C VAL A 307 25.69 -17.47 2.97
N ALA A 308 25.99 -18.75 3.20
CA ALA A 308 25.69 -19.85 2.28
C ALA A 308 26.21 -19.64 0.83
N GLY A 309 27.27 -18.85 0.64
CA GLY A 309 27.82 -18.57 -0.70
C GLY A 309 26.95 -17.63 -1.56
N LEU A 310 25.90 -17.03 -1.00
CA LEU A 310 24.96 -16.18 -1.74
C LEU A 310 25.50 -14.76 -1.96
N ASN A 311 25.25 -14.21 -3.15
CA ASN A 311 25.59 -12.83 -3.47
C ASN A 311 24.50 -11.87 -2.97
N ALA A 312 24.77 -11.16 -1.87
CA ALA A 312 23.83 -10.20 -1.28
C ALA A 312 23.36 -9.11 -2.26
N ARG A 313 24.24 -8.64 -3.17
CA ARG A 313 23.87 -7.62 -4.15
C ARG A 313 23.08 -8.21 -5.31
N GLY A 314 23.40 -9.42 -5.73
CA GLY A 314 22.64 -10.16 -6.75
C GLY A 314 21.23 -10.48 -6.28
N TYR A 315 21.08 -10.84 -5.01
CA TYR A 315 19.78 -11.14 -4.39
C TYR A 315 18.80 -9.95 -4.44
N ARG A 316 19.29 -8.71 -4.31
CA ARG A 316 18.47 -7.50 -4.33
C ARG A 316 18.17 -6.95 -5.73
N GLN A 317 18.69 -7.58 -6.78
CA GLN A 317 18.34 -7.20 -8.16
C GLN A 317 16.91 -7.60 -8.47
N ILE A 318 16.22 -6.76 -9.25
CA ILE A 318 14.86 -7.02 -9.68
C ILE A 318 14.74 -8.38 -10.36
N ARG A 319 13.66 -9.10 -10.03
CA ARG A 319 13.25 -10.29 -10.75
C ARG A 319 12.10 -9.89 -11.67
N MET A 320 12.17 -10.27 -12.94
CA MET A 320 11.06 -10.10 -13.87
C MET A 320 10.77 -11.47 -14.45
N ALA A 321 9.67 -12.10 -14.00
CA ALA A 321 9.27 -13.41 -14.48
C ALA A 321 8.86 -13.35 -15.97
N GLN A 322 8.24 -12.24 -16.36
CA GLN A 322 7.95 -11.92 -17.75
C GLN A 322 8.88 -10.79 -18.21
N ARG A 323 10.02 -11.15 -18.82
CA ARG A 323 10.69 -10.20 -19.72
C ARG A 323 9.75 -10.00 -20.91
N PRO A 324 9.33 -8.78 -21.24
CA PRO A 324 8.51 -8.58 -22.43
C PRO A 324 9.25 -9.16 -23.65
N LEU A 325 8.67 -10.20 -24.25
CA LEU A 325 9.06 -10.71 -25.56
C LEU A 325 8.55 -9.71 -26.61
N GLN A 326 9.16 -8.52 -26.65
CA GLN A 326 9.02 -7.60 -27.77
C GLN A 326 10.41 -7.18 -28.20
N GLY A 327 10.85 -7.78 -29.30
CA GLY A 327 11.89 -7.20 -30.14
C GLY A 327 11.43 -5.82 -30.63
N VAL A 328 12.42 -5.00 -30.98
CA VAL A 328 12.36 -3.58 -31.36
C VAL A 328 12.61 -2.63 -30.18
N ALA A 329 13.91 -2.36 -29.97
CA ALA A 329 14.46 -1.02 -29.76
C ALA A 329 13.81 -0.09 -28.71
N GLU A 330 13.35 -0.61 -27.57
CA GLU A 330 13.29 0.18 -26.32
C GLU A 330 14.34 -0.33 -25.32
N THR A 331 15.60 -0.24 -25.69
CA THR A 331 16.70 -0.15 -24.72
C THR A 331 16.68 1.21 -24.01
N THR A 332 15.55 1.53 -23.39
CA THR A 332 15.47 2.37 -22.20
C THR A 332 14.64 1.65 -21.14
N ILE A 333 14.81 0.33 -21.03
CA ILE A 333 15.04 -0.23 -19.69
C ILE A 333 16.23 0.57 -19.18
N SER A 334 15.95 1.64 -18.43
CA SER A 334 16.96 2.39 -17.71
C SER A 334 17.91 1.36 -17.14
N ARG A 335 19.21 1.43 -17.46
CA ARG A 335 20.25 0.67 -16.74
C ARG A 335 19.80 0.58 -15.29
N PRO A 336 19.73 -0.62 -14.66
CA PRO A 336 19.04 -0.84 -13.40
C PRO A 336 19.21 0.41 -12.56
N GLY A 337 18.07 1.10 -12.35
CA GLY A 337 18.04 2.51 -11.98
C GLY A 337 19.08 2.79 -10.90
N GLY A 338 19.72 3.96 -10.96
CA GLY A 338 20.75 4.36 -10.00
C GLY A 338 20.39 3.83 -8.61
N LYS A 339 21.34 3.18 -7.94
CA LYS A 339 21.07 2.47 -6.67
C LYS A 339 20.57 3.49 -5.66
N MET A 340 19.27 3.63 -5.53
CA MET A 340 18.59 4.60 -4.68
C MET A 340 17.97 3.93 -3.45
N VAL A 341 18.05 2.60 -3.36
CA VAL A 341 17.60 1.82 -2.21
C VAL A 341 18.79 1.08 -1.60
N LEU A 342 18.92 1.18 -0.28
CA LEU A 342 19.95 0.50 0.51
C LEU A 342 19.35 -0.67 1.28
N ASP A 343 20.12 -1.75 1.37
CA ASP A 343 19.76 -2.88 2.23
C ASP A 343 20.16 -2.56 3.69
N GLY A 344 19.18 -2.06 4.45
CA GLY A 344 19.34 -1.74 5.86
C GLY A 344 19.70 -2.96 6.73
N GLU A 345 19.17 -4.14 6.40
CA GLU A 345 19.46 -5.36 7.16
C GLU A 345 20.91 -5.82 6.93
N PHE A 346 21.42 -5.70 5.70
CA PHE A 346 22.83 -5.98 5.45
C PHE A 346 23.76 -4.98 6.16
N LEU A 347 23.40 -3.69 6.16
CA LEU A 347 24.14 -2.65 6.88
C LEU A 347 24.15 -2.88 8.40
N ARG A 348 23.06 -3.39 8.97
CA ARG A 348 22.95 -3.71 10.41
C ARG A 348 24.03 -4.67 10.88
N ARG A 349 24.54 -5.54 9.99
CA ARG A 349 25.65 -6.46 10.29
C ARG A 349 26.92 -5.74 10.75
N TYR A 350 27.16 -4.50 10.31
CA TYR A 350 28.32 -3.71 10.73
C TYR A 350 28.39 -3.56 12.25
N LEU A 351 27.24 -3.41 12.91
CA LEU A 351 27.11 -3.26 14.37
C LEU A 351 27.65 -4.48 15.12
N PHE A 352 27.58 -5.66 14.51
CA PHE A 352 27.99 -6.93 15.11
C PHE A 352 29.41 -7.38 14.71
N LEU A 353 30.12 -6.60 13.89
CA LEU A 353 31.49 -6.94 13.49
C LEU A 353 32.48 -6.67 14.63
N PRO A 354 33.58 -7.46 14.74
CA PRO A 354 34.68 -7.15 15.65
C PRO A 354 35.24 -5.74 15.42
N ARG A 355 35.63 -5.04 16.49
CA ARG A 355 36.10 -3.65 16.43
C ARG A 355 37.23 -3.44 15.40
N LYS A 356 38.15 -4.40 15.27
CA LYS A 356 39.23 -4.36 14.26
C LYS A 356 38.68 -4.28 12.82
N GLN A 357 37.66 -5.07 12.51
CA GLN A 357 37.01 -5.04 11.20
C GLN A 357 36.22 -3.76 10.99
N GLN A 358 35.50 -3.28 12.01
CA GLN A 358 34.80 -1.99 11.94
C GLN A 358 35.74 -0.84 11.58
N ILE A 359 36.92 -0.77 12.23
CA ILE A 359 37.95 0.25 11.96
C ILE A 359 38.47 0.11 10.53
N SER A 360 38.82 -1.11 10.09
CA SER A 360 39.34 -1.36 8.75
C SER A 360 38.32 -0.98 7.65
N LEU A 361 37.05 -1.35 7.82
CA LEU A 361 35.98 -1.02 6.88
C LEU A 361 35.68 0.47 6.85
N ALA A 362 35.68 1.14 8.02
CA ALA A 362 35.47 2.59 8.10
C ALA A 362 36.59 3.35 7.40
N ALA A 363 37.85 3.00 7.70
CA ALA A 363 39.01 3.61 7.08
C ALA A 363 39.04 3.41 5.56
N ALA A 364 38.63 2.24 5.07
CA ALA A 364 38.59 1.93 3.65
C ALA A 364 37.63 2.81 2.84
N ILE A 365 36.63 3.43 3.49
CA ILE A 365 35.70 4.38 2.85
C ILE A 365 35.98 5.83 3.24
N GLY A 366 37.12 6.11 3.88
CA GLY A 366 37.49 7.46 4.33
C GLY A 366 36.61 7.99 5.46
N SER A 367 36.06 7.11 6.30
CA SER A 367 35.20 7.47 7.44
C SER A 367 35.77 6.97 8.77
N THR A 368 35.15 7.40 9.87
CA THR A 368 35.47 6.93 11.21
C THR A 368 34.37 5.99 11.73
N VAL A 369 34.72 5.09 12.64
CA VAL A 369 33.73 4.16 13.22
C VAL A 369 32.62 4.94 13.92
N ASN A 370 32.96 5.98 14.69
CA ASN A 370 31.96 6.80 15.38
C ASN A 370 30.99 7.47 14.41
N ARG A 371 31.49 7.97 13.26
CA ARG A 371 30.62 8.56 12.24
C ARG A 371 29.67 7.54 11.63
N ILE A 372 30.16 6.35 11.32
CA ILE A 372 29.32 5.26 10.79
C ILE A 372 28.27 4.84 11.80
N LEU A 373 28.64 4.68 13.07
CA LEU A 373 27.68 4.32 14.12
C LEU A 373 26.58 5.38 14.28
N LEU A 374 26.94 6.67 14.19
CA LEU A 374 25.96 7.76 14.20
C LEU A 374 25.05 7.72 12.96
N ASP A 375 25.62 7.51 11.77
CA ASP A 375 24.87 7.39 10.53
C ASP A 375 23.89 6.20 10.58
N LEU A 376 24.32 5.04 11.09
CA LEU A 376 23.46 3.86 11.29
C LEU A 376 22.40 4.11 12.37
N ALA A 377 22.74 4.81 13.45
CA ALA A 377 21.76 5.21 14.46
C ALA A 377 20.67 6.09 13.83
N LEU A 378 21.02 7.09 13.03
CA LEU A 378 20.06 7.94 12.31
C LEU A 378 19.17 7.14 11.36
N LEU A 379 19.71 6.10 10.70
CA LEU A 379 18.91 5.20 9.87
C LEU A 379 17.88 4.41 10.70
N PHE A 380 18.25 3.92 11.87
CA PHE A 380 17.38 3.05 12.66
C PHE A 380 16.46 3.80 13.64
N ASP A 381 16.84 5.00 14.07
CA ASP A 381 16.10 5.84 15.03
C ASP A 381 14.74 6.31 14.47
N GLY A 382 14.66 6.50 13.15
CA GLY A 382 13.40 6.81 12.48
C GLY A 382 12.32 5.75 12.68
N CYS A 383 12.66 4.53 13.09
CA CYS A 383 11.74 3.40 13.24
C CYS A 383 11.23 3.20 14.69
N ASN A 384 11.60 4.07 15.64
CA ASN A 384 11.25 3.97 17.06
C ASN A 384 9.78 4.38 17.35
N TYR A 385 8.80 3.67 16.78
CA TYR A 385 7.36 3.86 17.10
C TYR A 385 6.78 2.79 18.00
N PHE A 386 7.39 1.60 17.98
CA PHE A 386 6.81 0.38 18.51
C PHE A 386 7.51 -0.04 19.80
#